data_AF-C6X5B3-F1
#
_entry.id   AF-C6X5B3-F1
#
_cell.length_a   1.000
_cell.length_b   1.000
_cell.length_c   1.000
_cell.angle_alpha   90.00
_cell.angle_beta   90.00
_cell.angle_gamma   90.00
#
_symmetry.space_group_name_H-M   'P 1'
#
loop_
_entity.id
_entity.type
_entity.pdbx_description
1 polymer ?
#
loop_
_entity_poly.entity_id
_entity_poly.type
_entity_poly.pdbx_seq_one_letter_code
_entity_poly.pdbx_strand_id
1 'polypeptide(L)'
;MIKGQLVEIPATSALYHSPRPDQMTRPDVLRGLSPHHRYSLFDGFLVGEHRGTSTFQLGQRKRIGVGGKSAPLYVIGIDDAENRVFVGHGDDHPGLLSKVLCFKASQFHLVQNPSFNQNLSEEATPVDVVFSDGKRAEANIYCFGSELFLEFKKPVPIRFSASNISVFKEDTLIANIF
;
A
#
# COMPACT_ATOMS: atom_id res chain seq x y z
N MET A 1 -16.80 -23.86 6.15
CA MET A 1 -16.15 -22.64 5.64
C MET A 1 -15.85 -21.76 6.83
N ILE A 2 -14.58 -21.38 7.03
CA ILE A 2 -14.21 -20.42 8.07
C ILE A 2 -14.53 -19.03 7.52
N LYS A 3 -15.40 -18.30 8.19
CA LYS A 3 -15.74 -16.93 7.80
C LYS A 3 -14.58 -16.00 8.14
N GLY A 4 -14.25 -15.09 7.24
CA GLY A 4 -13.28 -14.03 7.47
C GLY A 4 -13.90 -12.87 8.25
N GLN A 5 -13.05 -11.98 8.76
CA GLN A 5 -13.45 -10.89 9.67
C GLN A 5 -13.33 -9.53 8.98
N LEU A 6 -14.35 -8.68 9.17
CA LEU A 6 -14.31 -7.26 8.80
C LEU A 6 -14.01 -6.43 10.04
N VAL A 7 -12.90 -5.70 10.02
CA VAL A 7 -12.42 -4.89 11.15
C VAL A 7 -12.38 -3.42 10.73
N GLU A 8 -13.14 -2.57 11.40
CA GLU A 8 -13.13 -1.12 11.20
C GLU A 8 -11.99 -0.49 11.99
N ILE A 9 -11.05 0.16 11.30
CA ILE A 9 -9.96 0.91 11.90
C ILE A 9 -10.37 2.38 11.97
N PRO A 10 -10.36 3.02 13.14
CA PRO A 10 -10.67 4.45 13.26
C PRO A 10 -9.59 5.33 12.59
N ALA A 11 -10.00 6.41 11.93
CA ALA A 11 -9.07 7.41 11.36
C ALA A 11 -8.17 8.06 12.43
N THR A 12 -8.63 8.07 13.69
CA THR A 12 -7.88 8.58 14.86
C THR A 12 -6.94 7.54 15.48
N SER A 13 -6.78 6.36 14.87
CA SER A 13 -5.91 5.32 15.40
C SER A 13 -4.48 5.85 15.59
N ALA A 14 -3.84 5.42 16.69
CA ALA A 14 -2.44 5.74 16.96
C ALA A 14 -1.51 5.23 15.85
N LEU A 15 -1.92 4.20 15.10
CA LEU A 15 -1.17 3.65 13.97
C LEU A 15 -0.81 4.70 12.89
N TYR A 16 -1.62 5.75 12.74
CA TYR A 16 -1.34 6.85 11.79
C TYR A 16 -0.41 7.93 12.36
N HIS A 17 -0.14 7.87 13.66
CA HIS A 17 0.58 8.89 14.42
C HIS A 17 1.81 8.34 15.16
N SER A 18 2.05 7.03 15.11
CA SER A 18 3.09 6.37 15.90
C SER A 18 4.48 6.95 15.59
N PRO A 19 5.21 7.41 16.63
CA PRO A 19 6.59 7.84 16.46
C PRO A 19 7.42 6.63 16.01
N ARG A 20 8.30 6.86 15.05
CA ARG A 20 9.21 5.82 14.57
C ARG A 20 10.36 5.67 15.55
N PRO A 21 10.77 4.45 15.93
CA PRO A 21 11.93 4.25 16.77
C PRO A 21 13.20 4.88 16.19
N ASP A 22 14.06 5.40 17.08
CA ASP A 22 15.25 6.19 16.73
C ASP A 22 16.35 5.41 15.97
N GLN A 23 16.25 4.08 15.88
CA GLN A 23 17.26 3.20 15.26
C GLN A 23 16.67 2.31 14.14
N MET A 24 15.93 2.89 13.21
CA MET A 24 15.41 2.16 12.05
C MET A 24 16.32 2.29 10.82
N THR A 25 16.59 1.18 10.13
CA THR A 25 17.25 1.24 8.82
C THR A 25 16.33 1.89 7.79
N ARG A 26 16.87 2.39 6.65
CA ARG A 26 16.04 2.98 5.58
C ARG A 26 14.91 2.04 5.09
N PRO A 27 15.14 0.73 4.86
CA PRO A 27 14.08 -0.23 4.57
C PRO A 27 12.98 -0.27 5.64
N ASP A 28 13.35 -0.28 6.92
CA ASP A 28 12.38 -0.33 8.01
C ASP A 28 11.53 0.94 8.04
N VAL A 29 12.17 2.10 7.84
CA VAL A 29 11.51 3.41 7.74
C VAL A 29 10.51 3.44 6.58
N LEU A 30 10.88 2.87 5.42
CA LEU A 30 10.03 2.80 4.23
C LEU A 30 8.87 1.81 4.41
N ARG A 31 9.12 0.62 4.98
CA ARG A 31 8.05 -0.33 5.38
C ARG A 31 7.07 0.33 6.35
N GLY A 32 7.58 1.11 7.31
CA GLY A 32 6.81 1.93 8.25
C GLY A 32 5.90 2.98 7.64
N LEU A 33 6.24 3.49 6.46
CA LEU A 33 5.45 4.48 5.71
C LEU A 33 4.40 3.86 4.80
N SER A 34 4.50 2.56 4.55
CA SER A 34 3.52 1.84 3.77
C SER A 34 2.34 1.51 4.68
N PRO A 35 1.10 1.93 4.34
CA PRO A 35 -0.09 1.67 5.15
C PRO A 35 -0.45 0.17 5.18
N HIS A 36 0.28 -0.68 4.48
CA HIS A 36 0.23 -2.14 4.61
C HIS A 36 0.85 -2.66 5.92
N HIS A 37 1.35 -1.80 6.81
CA HIS A 37 1.65 -2.26 8.16
C HIS A 37 0.39 -2.83 8.78
N ARG A 38 0.51 -4.14 9.07
CA ARG A 38 -0.59 -5.06 9.31
C ARG A 38 -1.45 -4.56 10.44
N TYR A 39 -2.58 -3.97 10.09
CA TYR A 39 -3.71 -3.92 11.01
C TYR A 39 -3.92 -5.34 11.55
N SER A 40 -4.25 -5.40 12.82
CA SER A 40 -4.64 -6.60 13.52
C SER A 40 -6.09 -6.50 13.96
N LEU A 41 -6.62 -7.61 14.47
CA LEU A 41 -7.95 -7.63 15.06
C LEU A 41 -8.08 -6.65 16.26
N PHE A 42 -6.96 -6.29 16.89
CA PHE A 42 -6.91 -5.46 18.08
C PHE A 42 -6.77 -3.95 17.80
N ASP A 43 -6.57 -3.58 16.53
CA ASP A 43 -6.39 -2.17 16.13
C ASP A 43 -7.71 -1.44 15.82
N GLY A 44 -8.83 -2.15 15.95
CA GLY A 44 -10.13 -1.61 15.60
C GLY A 44 -11.31 -2.41 16.13
N PHE A 45 -12.45 -2.27 15.48
CA PHE A 45 -13.71 -2.85 15.91
C PHE A 45 -14.16 -3.92 14.91
N LEU A 46 -14.54 -5.10 15.40
CA LEU A 46 -15.17 -6.11 14.56
C LEU A 46 -16.56 -5.61 14.13
N VAL A 47 -16.77 -5.46 12.82
CA VAL A 47 -18.01 -4.89 12.24
C VAL A 47 -18.76 -5.84 11.33
N GLY A 48 -18.20 -7.01 11.05
CA GLY A 48 -18.87 -8.03 10.25
C GLY A 48 -18.00 -9.21 9.90
N GLU A 49 -18.53 -10.04 9.00
CA GLU A 49 -17.89 -11.25 8.50
C GLU A 49 -17.97 -11.29 6.97
N HIS A 50 -17.06 -12.03 6.34
CA HIS A 50 -17.08 -12.27 4.89
C HIS A 50 -16.71 -13.72 4.52
N ARG A 51 -16.87 -14.10 3.25
CA ARG A 51 -16.64 -15.47 2.76
C ARG A 51 -15.22 -15.73 2.23
N GLY A 52 -14.37 -14.71 2.22
CA GLY A 52 -13.02 -14.75 1.69
C GLY A 52 -12.54 -13.36 1.26
N THR A 53 -11.23 -13.16 1.21
CA THR A 53 -10.59 -11.88 0.88
C THR A 53 -10.53 -11.60 -0.62
N SER A 54 -10.58 -12.62 -1.48
CA SER A 54 -10.40 -12.51 -2.93
C SER A 54 -11.43 -11.63 -3.65
N THR A 55 -12.59 -11.38 -3.04
CA THR A 55 -13.62 -10.48 -3.58
C THR A 55 -13.41 -9.01 -3.20
N PHE A 56 -12.41 -8.72 -2.36
CA PHE A 56 -12.11 -7.38 -1.88
C PHE A 56 -10.93 -6.79 -2.64
N GLN A 57 -10.97 -5.47 -2.82
CA GLN A 57 -9.88 -4.69 -3.41
C GLN A 57 -9.63 -3.45 -2.55
N LEU A 58 -8.37 -3.04 -2.46
CA LEU A 58 -7.99 -1.83 -1.76
C LEU A 58 -8.66 -0.60 -2.39
N GLY A 59 -9.21 0.29 -1.54
CA GLY A 59 -10.02 1.43 -1.94
C GLY A 59 -11.46 1.10 -2.36
N GLN A 60 -11.89 -0.17 -2.29
CA GLN A 60 -13.28 -0.54 -2.60
C GLN A 60 -14.25 0.07 -1.60
N ARG A 61 -15.32 0.68 -2.10
CA ARG A 61 -16.44 1.22 -1.32
C ARG A 61 -17.67 0.32 -1.27
N LYS A 62 -18.05 -0.23 -2.42
CA LYS A 62 -19.34 -0.93 -2.60
C LYS A 62 -19.23 -2.38 -2.15
N ARG A 63 -20.36 -2.98 -1.78
CA ARG A 63 -20.47 -4.44 -1.46
C ARG A 63 -19.60 -4.92 -0.29
N ILE A 64 -19.28 -4.04 0.66
CA ILE A 64 -18.60 -4.42 1.92
C ILE A 64 -19.53 -5.21 2.85
N GLY A 65 -20.86 -5.05 2.71
CA GLY A 65 -21.85 -5.81 3.47
C GLY A 65 -22.13 -5.27 4.89
N VAL A 66 -21.62 -4.08 5.21
CA VAL A 66 -21.89 -3.37 6.47
C VAL A 66 -22.72 -2.12 6.16
N GLY A 67 -23.91 -2.03 6.76
CA GLY A 67 -24.86 -0.93 6.59
C GLY A 67 -25.06 -0.12 7.88
N GLY A 68 -25.90 0.91 7.83
CA GLY A 68 -26.28 1.70 9.01
C GLY A 68 -25.19 2.63 9.55
N LYS A 69 -24.15 2.92 8.77
CA LYS A 69 -23.06 3.83 9.12
C LYS A 69 -23.34 5.25 8.59
N SER A 70 -22.87 6.26 9.30
CA SER A 70 -23.03 7.69 8.96
C SER A 70 -22.37 8.09 7.64
N ALA A 71 -21.28 7.42 7.27
CA ALA A 71 -20.60 7.59 6.00
C ALA A 71 -20.16 6.20 5.45
N PRO A 72 -19.79 6.14 4.15
CA PRO A 72 -19.42 4.89 3.53
C PRO A 72 -18.09 4.35 4.10
N LEU A 73 -18.00 3.02 4.15
CA LEU A 73 -16.76 2.32 4.44
C LEU A 73 -15.95 2.11 3.16
N TYR A 74 -14.64 2.08 3.32
CA TYR A 74 -13.69 1.74 2.26
C TYR A 74 -12.73 0.67 2.75
N VAL A 75 -12.34 -0.25 1.88
CA VAL A 75 -11.29 -1.24 2.18
C VAL A 75 -9.93 -0.54 2.21
N ILE A 76 -9.25 -0.61 3.35
CA ILE A 76 -7.95 0.04 3.60
C ILE A 76 -6.82 -0.98 3.81
N GLY A 77 -7.16 -2.25 4.01
CA GLY A 77 -6.20 -3.33 4.19
C GLY A 77 -6.84 -4.70 3.98
N ILE A 78 -6.03 -5.67 3.55
CA ILE A 78 -6.43 -7.06 3.37
C ILE A 78 -5.30 -7.92 3.94
N ASP A 79 -5.63 -8.88 4.80
CA ASP A 79 -4.71 -9.92 5.28
C ASP A 79 -5.26 -11.28 4.87
N ASP A 80 -4.72 -11.81 3.77
CA ASP A 80 -5.10 -13.12 3.24
C ASP A 80 -4.71 -14.28 4.15
N ALA A 81 -3.62 -14.15 4.92
CA ALA A 81 -3.13 -15.21 5.79
C ALA A 81 -4.08 -15.44 6.97
N GLU A 82 -4.62 -14.34 7.53
CA GLU A 82 -5.54 -14.36 8.65
C GLU A 82 -7.03 -14.27 8.22
N ASN A 83 -7.30 -14.18 6.92
CA ASN A 83 -8.62 -13.99 6.33
C ASN A 83 -9.36 -12.77 6.93
N ARG A 84 -8.68 -11.61 6.94
CA ARG A 84 -9.19 -10.36 7.49
C ARG A 84 -9.26 -9.27 6.42
N VAL A 85 -10.28 -8.44 6.51
CA VAL A 85 -10.43 -7.23 5.70
C VAL A 85 -10.60 -6.04 6.64
N PHE A 86 -9.76 -5.03 6.43
CA PHE A 86 -9.76 -3.82 7.23
C PHE A 86 -10.48 -2.71 6.47
N VAL A 87 -11.38 -2.02 7.14
CA VAL A 87 -12.19 -0.96 6.57
C VAL A 87 -12.03 0.34 7.35
N GLY A 88 -12.09 1.47 6.64
CA GLY A 88 -12.05 2.81 7.20
C GLY A 88 -13.30 3.60 6.83
N HIS A 89 -13.71 4.50 7.70
CA HIS A 89 -14.89 5.35 7.52
C HIS A 89 -14.52 6.65 6.77
N GLY A 90 -15.26 7.00 5.72
CA GLY A 90 -15.02 8.23 4.96
C GLY A 90 -14.00 8.06 3.83
N ASP A 91 -14.10 8.92 2.80
CA ASP A 91 -13.18 8.94 1.65
C ASP A 91 -11.87 9.69 1.92
N ASP A 92 -11.82 10.43 3.03
CA ASP A 92 -10.67 11.11 3.58
C ASP A 92 -9.87 10.25 4.58
N HIS A 93 -10.27 8.99 4.77
CA HIS A 93 -9.64 8.11 5.74
C HIS A 93 -8.13 7.96 5.48
N PRO A 94 -7.24 8.14 6.48
CA PRO A 94 -5.79 8.15 6.28
C PRO A 94 -5.26 6.84 5.68
N GLY A 95 -5.90 5.71 5.98
CA GLY A 95 -5.58 4.40 5.39
C GLY A 95 -5.86 4.27 3.88
N LEU A 96 -6.47 5.26 3.22
CA LEU A 96 -6.73 5.25 1.77
C LEU A 96 -5.60 5.86 0.94
N LEU A 97 -4.67 6.57 1.57
CA LEU A 97 -3.53 7.19 0.92
C LEU A 97 -2.24 6.57 1.45
N SER A 98 -1.25 6.45 0.56
CA SER A 98 0.08 5.97 0.90
C SER A 98 1.15 6.93 0.43
N LYS A 99 2.12 7.18 1.30
CA LYS A 99 3.38 7.82 0.91
C LYS A 99 4.38 6.83 0.32
N VAL A 100 4.31 5.55 0.70
CA VAL A 100 5.23 4.50 0.22
C VAL A 100 4.46 3.27 -0.25
N LEU A 101 4.69 2.85 -1.49
CA LEU A 101 4.27 1.52 -1.95
C LEU A 101 5.45 0.56 -1.90
N CYS A 102 5.22 -0.66 -1.42
CA CYS A 102 6.23 -1.70 -1.28
C CYS A 102 5.82 -2.93 -2.09
N PHE A 103 6.76 -3.49 -2.85
CA PHE A 103 6.56 -4.60 -3.75
C PHE A 103 7.62 -5.67 -3.52
N LYS A 104 7.20 -6.92 -3.46
CA LYS A 104 8.11 -8.07 -3.38
C LYS A 104 8.66 -8.41 -4.76
N ALA A 105 9.76 -9.16 -4.83
CA ALA A 105 10.40 -9.59 -6.07
C ALA A 105 9.46 -10.29 -7.08
N SER A 106 8.38 -10.92 -6.61
CA SER A 106 7.37 -11.53 -7.48
C SER A 106 6.42 -10.53 -8.14
N GLN A 107 6.38 -9.29 -7.68
CA GLN A 107 5.46 -8.23 -8.09
C GLN A 107 6.13 -7.19 -8.98
N PHE A 108 7.41 -7.35 -9.32
CA PHE A 108 8.07 -6.41 -10.22
C PHE A 108 9.10 -7.10 -11.11
N HIS A 109 9.36 -6.44 -12.24
CA HIS A 109 10.42 -6.79 -13.16
C HIS A 109 11.23 -5.53 -13.44
N LEU A 110 12.52 -5.54 -13.07
CA LEU A 110 13.46 -4.49 -13.45
C LEU A 110 13.88 -4.69 -14.90
N VAL A 111 13.76 -3.64 -15.71
CA VAL A 111 14.31 -3.62 -17.06
C VAL A 111 15.82 -3.48 -16.91
N GLN A 112 16.58 -4.44 -17.46
CA GLN A 112 18.04 -4.43 -17.31
C GLN A 112 18.64 -3.15 -17.92
N ASN A 113 19.13 -2.27 -17.05
CA ASN A 113 19.92 -1.11 -17.42
C ASN A 113 21.23 -1.11 -16.59
N PRO A 114 22.41 -1.22 -17.23
CA PRO A 114 23.70 -1.31 -16.54
C PRO A 114 23.97 -0.17 -15.55
N SER A 115 23.47 1.03 -15.83
CA SER A 115 23.66 2.23 -14.99
C SER A 115 22.69 2.31 -13.81
N PHE A 116 21.61 1.54 -13.85
CA PHE A 116 20.52 1.59 -12.86
C PHE A 116 20.70 0.53 -11.77
N ASN A 117 21.13 -0.68 -12.12
CA ASN A 117 21.11 -1.83 -11.20
C ASN A 117 22.07 -1.73 -10.00
N GLN A 118 23.12 -0.90 -10.06
CA GLN A 118 24.16 -0.85 -9.02
C GLN A 118 23.86 0.15 -7.88
N ASN A 119 22.93 1.09 -8.06
CA ASN A 119 22.77 2.25 -7.14
C ASN A 119 21.45 2.25 -6.34
N LEU A 120 20.55 1.29 -6.57
CA LEU A 120 19.18 1.35 -6.03
C LEU A 120 19.04 0.96 -4.57
N SER A 121 20.05 0.30 -3.99
CA SER A 121 19.98 -0.21 -2.63
C SER A 121 20.38 0.78 -1.56
N GLU A 122 20.92 1.96 -1.91
CA GLU A 122 21.39 2.92 -0.90
C GLU A 122 21.00 4.37 -1.22
N GLU A 123 20.79 4.71 -2.49
CA GLU A 123 20.48 6.09 -2.89
C GLU A 123 19.04 6.28 -3.36
N ALA A 124 18.45 7.40 -2.97
CA ALA A 124 17.16 7.84 -3.46
C ALA A 124 17.27 8.19 -4.95
N THR A 125 16.71 7.34 -5.82
CA THR A 125 16.69 7.62 -7.26
C THR A 125 15.35 8.24 -7.65
N PRO A 126 15.31 9.50 -8.13
CA PRO A 126 14.06 10.11 -8.60
C PRO A 126 13.53 9.40 -9.85
N VAL A 127 12.22 9.18 -9.87
CA VAL A 127 11.50 8.49 -10.94
C VAL A 127 10.12 9.09 -11.18
N ASP A 128 9.63 8.89 -12.40
CA ASP A 128 8.23 9.09 -12.76
C ASP A 128 7.49 7.76 -12.75
N VAL A 129 6.34 7.76 -12.09
CA VAL A 129 5.48 6.58 -11.93
C VAL A 129 4.22 6.80 -12.75
N VAL A 130 3.93 5.88 -13.67
CA VAL A 130 2.72 5.89 -14.51
C VAL A 130 1.81 4.76 -14.04
N PHE A 131 0.60 5.12 -13.61
CA PHE A 131 -0.41 4.18 -13.17
C PHE A 131 -1.26 3.66 -14.34
N SER A 132 -1.96 2.55 -14.11
CA SER A 132 -2.88 1.94 -15.08
C SER A 132 -4.00 2.86 -15.57
N ASP A 133 -4.37 3.90 -14.81
CA ASP A 133 -5.35 4.91 -15.20
C ASP A 133 -4.74 6.08 -16.00
N GLY A 134 -3.45 5.99 -16.37
CA GLY A 134 -2.70 6.98 -17.14
C GLY A 134 -2.18 8.16 -16.30
N LYS A 135 -2.52 8.23 -15.00
CA LYS A 135 -2.00 9.28 -14.12
C LYS A 135 -0.51 9.10 -13.87
N ARG A 136 0.16 10.22 -13.63
CA ARG A 136 1.58 10.28 -13.28
C ARG A 136 1.79 10.78 -11.85
N ALA A 137 2.81 10.24 -11.19
CA ALA A 137 3.29 10.76 -9.91
C ALA A 137 4.82 10.66 -9.82
N GLU A 138 5.41 11.64 -9.15
CA GLU A 138 6.84 11.66 -8.88
C GLU A 138 7.15 10.88 -7.59
N ALA A 139 8.19 10.04 -7.62
CA ALA A 139 8.64 9.25 -6.49
C ALA A 139 10.16 9.11 -6.45
N ASN A 140 10.67 8.61 -5.32
CA ASN A 140 11.97 7.98 -5.25
C ASN A 140 11.80 6.47 -5.27
N ILE A 141 12.60 5.77 -6.08
CA ILE A 141 12.69 4.31 -6.08
C ILE A 141 13.86 3.85 -5.20
N TYR A 142 13.63 2.77 -4.47
CA TYR A 142 14.66 2.03 -3.73
C TYR A 142 14.49 0.53 -3.95
N CYS A 143 15.59 -0.22 -4.03
CA CYS A 143 15.58 -1.68 -4.11
C CYS A 143 16.47 -2.27 -3.03
N PHE A 144 15.89 -2.89 -2.01
CA PHE A 144 16.63 -3.54 -0.92
C PHE A 144 16.39 -5.05 -0.96
N GLY A 145 17.41 -5.81 -1.34
CA GLY A 145 17.28 -7.26 -1.50
C GLY A 145 16.20 -7.64 -2.50
N SER A 146 15.11 -8.23 -2.01
CA SER A 146 13.94 -8.65 -2.81
C SER A 146 12.73 -7.71 -2.69
N GLU A 147 12.92 -6.51 -2.13
CA GLU A 147 11.88 -5.50 -1.97
C GLU A 147 12.17 -4.26 -2.81
N LEU A 148 11.14 -3.74 -3.48
CA LEU A 148 11.15 -2.46 -4.19
C LEU A 148 10.21 -1.50 -3.48
N PHE A 149 10.67 -0.28 -3.25
CA PHE A 149 9.90 0.79 -2.62
C PHE A 149 9.76 1.96 -3.57
N LEU A 150 8.55 2.51 -3.65
CA LEU A 150 8.27 3.80 -4.28
C LEU A 150 7.82 4.79 -3.20
N GLU A 151 8.66 5.75 -2.86
CA GLU A 151 8.34 6.85 -1.93
C GLU A 151 7.89 8.07 -2.72
N PHE A 152 6.59 8.38 -2.66
CA PHE A 152 5.98 9.44 -3.46
C PHE A 152 6.16 10.83 -2.84
N LYS A 153 6.36 11.84 -3.70
CA LYS A 153 6.38 13.26 -3.27
C LYS A 153 5.03 13.71 -2.70
N LYS A 154 3.93 13.20 -3.26
CA LYS A 154 2.56 13.39 -2.79
C LYS A 154 1.92 12.02 -2.54
N PRO A 155 1.18 11.81 -1.44
CA PRO A 155 0.52 10.53 -1.20
C PRO A 155 -0.38 10.11 -2.35
N VAL A 156 -0.36 8.83 -2.68
CA VAL A 156 -1.15 8.23 -3.76
C VAL A 156 -2.19 7.26 -3.20
N PRO A 157 -3.33 7.05 -3.89
CA PRO A 157 -4.32 6.07 -3.47
C PRO A 157 -3.76 4.66 -3.26
N ILE A 158 -4.14 4.03 -2.15
CA ILE A 158 -3.65 2.70 -1.77
C ILE A 158 -3.98 1.60 -2.79
N ARG A 159 -5.04 1.78 -3.59
CA ARG A 159 -5.40 0.85 -4.68
C ARG A 159 -4.28 0.59 -5.67
N PHE A 160 -3.34 1.53 -5.82
CA PHE A 160 -2.22 1.37 -6.73
C PHE A 160 -1.21 0.32 -6.28
N SER A 161 -1.21 -0.12 -5.02
CA SER A 161 -0.36 -1.22 -4.55
C SER A 161 -0.69 -2.58 -5.19
N ALA A 162 -1.87 -2.71 -5.80
CA ALA A 162 -2.36 -3.91 -6.46
C ALA A 162 -2.73 -3.63 -7.93
N SER A 163 -2.13 -2.61 -8.53
CA SER A 163 -2.34 -2.22 -9.92
C SER A 163 -1.04 -2.33 -10.70
N ASN A 164 -1.16 -2.54 -12.02
CA ASN A 164 -0.01 -2.42 -12.90
C ASN A 164 0.54 -0.99 -12.87
N ILE A 165 1.85 -0.88 -12.65
CA ILE A 165 2.58 0.39 -12.61
C ILE A 165 3.83 0.28 -13.49
N SER A 166 4.11 1.32 -14.26
CA SER A 166 5.37 1.47 -14.98
C SER A 166 6.19 2.60 -14.37
N VAL A 167 7.49 2.36 -14.18
CA VAL A 167 8.41 3.29 -13.55
C VAL A 167 9.46 3.73 -14.57
N PHE A 168 9.66 5.04 -14.67
CA PHE A 168 10.55 5.68 -15.64
C PHE A 168 11.61 6.53 -14.94
N LYS A 169 12.81 6.56 -15.51
CA LYS A 169 13.87 7.52 -15.18
C LYS A 169 14.27 8.21 -16.47
N GLU A 170 14.14 9.54 -16.53
CA GLU A 170 14.50 10.34 -17.73
C GLU A 170 13.88 9.74 -19.01
N ASP A 171 12.57 9.50 -18.99
CA ASP A 171 11.77 8.85 -20.06
C ASP A 171 12.16 7.40 -20.41
N THR A 172 13.12 6.81 -19.72
CA THR A 172 13.51 5.40 -19.90
C THR A 172 12.74 4.52 -18.92
N LEU A 173 12.03 3.50 -19.43
CA LEU A 173 11.37 2.50 -18.60
C LEU A 173 12.40 1.66 -17.85
N ILE A 174 12.30 1.61 -16.52
CA ILE A 174 13.26 0.94 -15.63
C ILE A 174 12.62 -0.19 -14.80
N ALA A 175 11.31 -0.14 -14.57
CA ALA A 175 10.61 -1.23 -13.90
C ALA A 175 9.14 -1.31 -14.34
N ASN A 176 8.62 -2.53 -14.38
CA ASN A 176 7.18 -2.79 -14.37
C ASN A 176 6.81 -3.49 -13.09
N ILE A 177 5.66 -3.14 -12.53
CA ILE A 177 5.09 -3.70 -11.32
C ILE A 177 3.73 -4.31 -11.68
N PHE A 178 3.44 -5.47 -11.12
CA PHE A 178 2.28 -6.32 -11.43
C PHE A 178 1.53 -6.74 -10.14
#